data_AF-G0ZI12-F1
#
_entry.id   AF-G0ZI12-F1
#
_cell.length_a   1.000
_cell.length_b   1.000
_cell.length_c   1.000
_cell.angle_alpha   90.00
_cell.angle_beta   90.00
_cell.angle_gamma   90.00
#
_symmetry.space_group_name_H-M   'P 1'
#
loop_
_entity.id
_entity.type
_entity.pdbx_description
1 polymer ?
#
loop_
_entity_poly.entity_id
_entity_poly.type
_entity_poly.pdbx_seq_one_letter_code
_entity_poly.pdbx_strand_id
1 'polypeptide(L)'
;QAFKIETTPESRYLAQIGDSVSLTCSTTGCESPFFSWRTQIDSPLNGKVTNEGTTSTLTMNPVSFGNEHSYLCTATCESRKLEKGIQVEIYSFPKDPEIHLSGPLEAGKPITVKCSVADVYPFDRLEIDLLKGDHLMKSQEFLEDADRKSLETKSLEVTFTPVIEDIGKVLVCRAKLHIDEMDSVPTVRQAVKELQVY
;
A
#
# COMPACT_ATOMS: atom_id res chain seq x y z
N GLN A 1 -5.60 4.64 40.50
CA GLN A 1 -5.14 3.90 39.31
C GLN A 1 -3.83 4.51 38.85
N ALA A 2 -2.87 3.72 38.34
CA ALA A 2 -1.57 4.26 37.89
C ALA A 2 -1.73 5.00 36.55
N PHE A 3 -1.03 6.12 36.38
CA PHE A 3 -1.00 6.87 35.12
C PHE A 3 -0.32 6.04 34.03
N LYS A 4 -1.02 5.78 32.94
CA LYS A 4 -0.53 5.01 31.78
C LYS A 4 -0.95 5.66 30.47
N ILE A 5 -0.21 5.37 29.42
CA ILE A 5 -0.47 5.80 28.05
C ILE A 5 -0.56 4.57 27.13
N GLU A 6 -1.55 4.56 26.26
CA GLU A 6 -1.80 3.52 25.27
C GLU A 6 -2.00 4.16 23.90
N THR A 7 -1.62 3.45 22.85
CA THR A 7 -1.71 3.90 21.47
C THR A 7 -2.44 2.87 20.63
N THR A 8 -3.28 3.36 19.72
CA THR A 8 -3.95 2.55 18.72
C THR A 8 -3.66 3.16 17.36
N PRO A 9 -2.94 2.46 16.47
CA PRO A 9 -2.30 1.15 16.66
C PRO A 9 -1.13 1.20 17.67
N GLU A 10 -0.69 0.03 18.14
CA GLU A 10 0.23 -0.08 19.28
C GLU A 10 1.64 0.46 18.99
N SER A 11 2.17 0.21 17.79
CA SER A 11 3.56 0.53 17.46
C SER A 11 3.80 0.85 15.99
N ARG A 12 3.10 0.20 15.07
CA ARG A 12 3.23 0.39 13.62
C ARG A 12 1.87 0.41 12.93
N TYR A 13 1.80 1.13 11.83
CA TYR A 13 0.64 1.17 10.94
C TYR A 13 1.07 1.30 9.49
N LEU A 14 0.52 0.45 8.64
CA LEU A 14 0.67 0.52 7.20
C LEU A 14 -0.57 1.21 6.61
N ALA A 15 -0.39 2.41 6.08
CA ALA A 15 -1.44 3.26 5.55
C ALA A 15 -1.46 3.27 4.02
N GLN A 16 -2.63 3.13 3.42
CA GLN A 16 -2.76 3.32 1.98
C GLN A 16 -2.79 4.81 1.63
N ILE A 17 -2.01 5.23 0.64
CA ILE A 17 -2.05 6.59 0.10
C ILE A 17 -3.47 6.89 -0.41
N GLY A 18 -3.99 8.07 -0.07
CA GLY A 18 -5.34 8.50 -0.43
C GLY A 18 -6.42 8.18 0.62
N ASP A 19 -6.17 7.23 1.54
CA ASP A 19 -7.12 6.87 2.59
C ASP A 19 -7.16 7.91 3.72
N SER A 20 -8.18 7.79 4.58
CA SER A 20 -8.29 8.53 5.84
C SER A 20 -7.90 7.63 7.01
N VAL A 21 -6.84 7.99 7.72
CA VAL A 21 -6.28 7.20 8.83
C VAL A 21 -6.26 8.02 10.10
N SER A 22 -6.48 7.37 11.24
CA SER A 22 -6.37 8.03 12.55
C SER A 22 -5.46 7.24 13.48
N LEU A 23 -4.57 7.95 14.16
CA LEU A 23 -3.76 7.44 15.26
C LEU A 23 -4.37 7.94 16.56
N THR A 24 -4.63 7.05 17.50
CA THR A 24 -5.26 7.38 18.77
C THR A 24 -4.29 7.13 19.91
N CYS A 25 -4.31 8.03 20.89
CA CYS A 25 -3.53 7.98 22.09
C CYS A 25 -4.46 8.19 23.27
N SER A 26 -4.51 7.23 24.19
CA SER A 26 -5.38 7.26 25.36
C SER A 26 -4.57 7.17 26.64
N THR A 27 -5.14 7.66 27.73
CA THR A 27 -4.54 7.56 29.05
C THR A 27 -5.51 6.95 30.05
N THR A 28 -4.96 6.24 31.03
CA THR A 28 -5.71 5.78 32.20
C THR A 28 -5.04 6.30 33.47
N GLY A 29 -5.81 6.46 34.54
CA GLY A 29 -5.29 6.99 35.81
C GLY A 29 -4.93 8.48 35.80
N CYS A 30 -5.51 9.26 34.88
CA CYS A 30 -5.43 10.72 34.84
C CYS A 30 -6.79 11.30 34.44
N GLU A 31 -7.37 12.21 35.23
CA GLU A 31 -8.68 12.81 34.95
C GLU A 31 -8.62 13.95 33.92
N SER A 32 -7.48 14.64 33.81
CA SER A 32 -7.30 15.79 32.91
C SER A 32 -5.89 15.81 32.30
N PRO A 33 -5.58 14.87 31.39
CA PRO A 33 -4.29 14.84 30.70
C PRO A 33 -4.18 15.97 29.66
N PHE A 34 -2.97 16.47 29.46
CA PHE A 34 -2.61 17.30 28.32
C PHE A 34 -1.88 16.46 27.27
N PHE A 35 -2.35 16.52 26.02
CA PHE A 35 -1.76 15.77 24.90
C PHE A 35 -0.99 16.67 23.95
N SER A 36 0.10 16.14 23.40
CA SER A 36 0.83 16.74 22.29
C SER A 36 1.34 15.67 21.33
N TRP A 37 1.27 15.97 20.04
CA TRP A 37 1.80 15.15 18.96
C TRP A 37 2.98 15.82 18.30
N ARG A 38 3.99 15.03 17.94
CA ARG A 38 5.11 15.44 17.09
C ARG A 38 5.58 14.27 16.23
N THR A 39 6.30 14.55 15.15
CA THR A 39 7.09 13.52 14.48
C THR A 39 8.46 13.43 15.17
N GLN A 40 9.14 12.29 15.10
CA GLN A 40 10.49 12.13 15.67
C GLN A 40 11.53 13.07 15.06
N ILE A 41 11.28 13.53 13.82
CA ILE A 41 12.18 14.38 13.04
C ILE A 41 11.71 15.83 12.96
N ASP A 42 10.76 16.24 13.81
CA ASP A 42 10.17 17.58 13.86
C ASP A 42 9.61 18.10 12.52
N SER A 43 9.25 17.18 11.63
CA SER A 43 8.48 17.46 10.41
C SER A 43 7.00 17.72 10.74
N PRO A 44 6.25 18.44 9.87
CA PRO A 44 4.82 18.66 10.05
C PRO A 44 4.05 17.36 10.24
N LEU A 45 3.00 17.39 11.07
CA LEU A 45 2.17 16.20 11.31
C LEU A 45 1.42 15.73 10.06
N ASN A 46 1.14 16.66 9.13
CA ASN A 46 0.32 16.44 7.94
C ASN A 46 -1.05 15.79 8.29
N GLY A 47 -1.65 16.28 9.38
CA GLY A 47 -2.92 15.80 9.91
C GLY A 47 -3.50 16.76 10.95
N LYS A 48 -4.73 16.49 11.39
CA LYS A 48 -5.46 17.29 12.37
C LYS A 48 -5.54 16.55 13.70
N VAL A 49 -5.23 17.25 14.79
CA VAL A 49 -5.36 16.72 16.15
C VAL A 49 -6.71 17.11 16.75
N THR A 50 -7.40 16.15 17.36
CA THR A 50 -8.59 16.36 18.21
C THR A 50 -8.35 15.74 19.58
N ASN A 51 -8.75 16.44 20.64
CA ASN A 51 -8.59 16.00 22.03
C ASN A 51 -9.96 15.89 22.68
N GLU A 52 -10.26 14.74 23.27
CA GLU A 52 -11.55 14.42 23.88
C GLU A 52 -11.30 13.67 25.20
N GLY A 53 -11.40 14.40 26.32
CA GLY A 53 -11.21 13.84 27.66
C GLY A 53 -9.83 13.21 27.84
N THR A 54 -9.79 11.89 28.03
CA THR A 54 -8.56 11.11 28.24
C THR A 54 -7.97 10.55 26.96
N THR A 55 -8.42 11.04 25.80
CA THR A 55 -8.03 10.54 24.47
C THR A 55 -7.66 11.69 23.55
N SER A 56 -6.64 11.47 22.71
CA SER A 56 -6.22 12.36 21.63
C SER A 56 -6.09 11.58 20.34
N THR A 57 -6.61 12.13 19.25
CA THR A 57 -6.62 11.50 17.93
C THR A 57 -5.96 12.42 16.92
N LEU A 58 -4.98 11.89 16.17
CA LEU A 58 -4.39 12.53 15.00
C LEU A 58 -4.97 11.89 13.74
N THR A 59 -5.72 12.67 12.96
CA THR A 59 -6.34 12.23 11.71
C THR A 59 -5.58 12.75 10.49
N MET A 60 -5.16 11.84 9.62
CA MET A 60 -4.51 12.08 8.32
C MET A 60 -5.54 11.80 7.23
N ASN A 61 -5.97 12.83 6.50
CA ASN A 61 -6.99 12.70 5.47
C ASN A 61 -6.79 13.77 4.38
N PRO A 62 -6.30 13.42 3.17
CA PRO A 62 -5.83 12.09 2.77
C PRO A 62 -4.41 11.78 3.29
N VAL A 63 -4.06 10.49 3.38
CA VAL A 63 -2.68 10.03 3.57
C VAL A 63 -1.84 10.33 2.32
N SER A 64 -0.60 10.78 2.55
CA SER A 64 0.38 11.15 1.52
C SER A 64 1.80 10.78 1.91
N PHE A 65 2.78 11.02 1.04
CA PHE A 65 4.21 10.87 1.35
C PHE A 65 4.68 11.69 2.57
N GLY A 66 3.98 12.78 2.90
CA GLY A 66 4.28 13.58 4.10
C GLY A 66 3.82 12.92 5.42
N ASN A 67 3.19 11.75 5.36
CA ASN A 67 2.71 11.03 6.54
C ASN A 67 3.60 9.83 6.92
N GLU A 68 4.61 9.49 6.12
CA GLU A 68 5.52 8.37 6.39
C GLU A 68 6.58 8.74 7.43
N HIS A 69 6.16 8.78 8.69
CA HIS A 69 6.96 9.22 9.82
C HIS A 69 6.73 8.34 11.05
N SER A 70 7.65 8.42 12.00
CA SER A 70 7.37 7.99 13.37
C SER A 70 6.74 9.13 14.15
N TYR A 71 5.52 8.92 14.61
CA TYR A 71 4.74 9.85 15.40
C TYR A 71 4.91 9.55 16.88
N LEU A 72 5.02 10.59 17.70
CA LEU A 72 5.12 10.50 19.15
C LEU A 72 3.93 11.22 19.77
N CYS A 73 3.12 10.48 20.52
CA CYS A 73 2.13 11.04 21.41
C CYS A 73 2.73 11.18 22.81
N THR A 74 2.76 12.40 23.33
CA THR A 74 3.07 12.66 24.73
C THR A 74 1.80 13.01 25.48
N ALA A 75 1.58 12.34 26.61
CA ALA A 75 0.57 12.68 27.58
C ALA A 75 1.23 13.21 28.86
N THR A 76 0.78 14.37 29.32
CA THR A 76 1.22 14.99 30.56
C THR A 76 0.08 14.97 31.58
N CYS A 77 0.33 14.39 32.74
CA CYS A 77 -0.57 14.41 33.88
C CYS A 77 0.15 15.05 35.08
N GLU A 78 -0.26 16.25 35.47
CA GLU A 78 0.44 17.09 36.45
C GLU A 78 1.91 17.29 36.07
N SER A 79 2.85 16.72 36.84
CA SER A 79 4.29 16.78 36.58
C SER A 79 4.83 15.57 35.81
N ARG A 80 4.04 14.52 35.63
CA ARG A 80 4.47 13.28 34.97
C ARG A 80 4.16 13.32 33.49
N LYS A 81 5.13 12.90 32.68
CA LYS A 81 5.01 12.78 31.23
C LYS A 81 5.27 11.34 30.81
N LEU A 82 4.41 10.83 29.94
CA LEU A 82 4.60 9.55 29.28
C LEU A 82 4.50 9.79 27.77
N GLU A 83 5.32 9.07 27.01
CA GLU A 83 5.37 9.17 25.55
C GLU A 83 5.25 7.76 24.96
N LYS A 84 4.51 7.63 23.85
CA LYS A 84 4.48 6.42 23.03
C LYS A 84 4.55 6.77 21.56
N GLY A 85 5.22 5.90 20.81
CA GLY A 85 5.47 6.08 19.39
C GLY A 85 4.65 5.14 18.52
N ILE A 86 4.31 5.63 17.33
CA ILE A 86 3.66 4.88 16.26
C ILE A 86 4.41 5.15 14.95
N GLN A 87 4.97 4.12 14.33
CA GLN A 87 5.59 4.18 13.01
C GLN A 87 4.51 4.07 11.94
N VAL A 88 4.36 5.10 11.10
CA VAL A 88 3.49 5.05 9.93
C VAL A 88 4.34 4.76 8.70
N GLU A 89 4.04 3.64 8.06
CA GLU A 89 4.52 3.26 6.73
C GLU A 89 3.40 3.48 5.73
N ILE A 90 3.74 3.76 4.48
CA ILE A 90 2.74 4.01 3.45
C ILE A 90 2.92 3.08 2.26
N TYR A 91 1.82 2.74 1.60
CA TYR A 91 1.82 2.01 0.34
C TYR A 91 0.73 2.53 -0.58
N SER A 92 0.82 2.17 -1.85
CA SER A 92 -0.23 2.37 -2.83
C SER A 92 -0.31 1.14 -3.72
N PHE A 93 -1.47 0.49 -3.71
CA PHE A 93 -1.81 -0.59 -4.61
C PHE A 93 -3.32 -0.60 -4.87
N PRO A 94 -3.85 0.45 -5.54
CA PRO A 94 -5.26 0.78 -5.44
C PRO A 94 -6.16 -0.04 -6.37
N LYS A 95 -5.63 -0.53 -7.49
CA LYS A 95 -6.42 -1.10 -8.59
C LYS A 95 -5.79 -2.37 -9.15
N ASP A 96 -6.63 -3.21 -9.72
CA ASP A 96 -6.19 -4.42 -10.41
C ASP A 96 -5.37 -4.09 -11.66
N PRO A 97 -4.45 -4.98 -12.08
CA PRO A 97 -3.68 -4.79 -13.30
C PRO A 97 -4.58 -4.65 -14.53
N GLU A 98 -4.06 -4.02 -15.58
CA GLU A 98 -4.73 -3.94 -16.87
C GLU A 98 -3.97 -4.77 -17.91
N ILE A 99 -4.70 -5.59 -18.67
CA ILE A 99 -4.16 -6.38 -19.79
C ILE A 99 -4.50 -5.69 -21.10
N HIS A 100 -3.47 -5.23 -21.80
CA HIS A 100 -3.55 -4.59 -23.11
C HIS A 100 -2.96 -5.51 -24.18
N LEU A 101 -3.69 -5.73 -25.28
CA LEU A 101 -3.24 -6.49 -26.43
C LEU A 101 -2.90 -5.53 -27.57
N SER A 102 -1.77 -5.72 -28.25
CA SER A 102 -1.35 -4.85 -29.35
C SER A 102 -2.20 -4.96 -30.62
N GLY A 103 -3.14 -5.91 -30.68
CA GLY A 103 -3.98 -6.17 -31.84
C GLY A 103 -4.98 -7.31 -31.62
N PRO A 104 -5.67 -7.78 -32.67
CA PRO A 104 -6.50 -8.98 -32.61
C PRO A 104 -5.64 -10.24 -32.48
N LEU A 105 -6.19 -11.28 -31.84
CA LEU A 105 -5.54 -12.57 -31.70
C LEU A 105 -5.77 -13.39 -32.97
N GLU A 106 -4.84 -13.32 -33.92
CA GLU A 106 -4.90 -14.11 -35.16
C GLU A 106 -3.95 -15.30 -35.07
N ALA A 107 -4.42 -16.50 -35.42
CA ALA A 107 -3.61 -17.71 -35.35
C ALA A 107 -2.35 -17.59 -36.22
N GLY A 108 -1.18 -17.86 -35.63
CA GLY A 108 0.11 -17.80 -36.33
C GLY A 108 0.72 -16.40 -36.47
N LYS A 109 0.02 -15.31 -36.07
CA LYS A 109 0.57 -13.95 -36.08
C LYS A 109 1.02 -13.53 -34.68
N PRO A 110 2.28 -13.09 -34.49
CA PRO A 110 2.76 -12.68 -33.17
C PRO A 110 2.04 -11.42 -32.69
N ILE A 111 1.73 -11.39 -31.39
CA ILE A 111 1.09 -10.28 -30.70
C ILE A 111 1.82 -10.00 -29.38
N THR A 112 1.84 -8.73 -28.97
CA THR A 112 2.37 -8.32 -27.68
C THR A 112 1.24 -8.11 -26.67
N VAL A 113 1.37 -8.75 -25.52
CA VAL A 113 0.59 -8.51 -24.31
C VAL A 113 1.37 -7.57 -23.43
N LYS A 114 0.73 -6.48 -23.00
CA LYS A 114 1.23 -5.58 -21.97
C LYS A 114 0.34 -5.71 -20.75
N CYS A 115 0.91 -6.13 -19.64
CA CYS A 115 0.26 -5.98 -18.34
C CYS A 115 0.81 -4.75 -17.62
N SER A 116 -0.06 -3.84 -17.19
CA SER A 116 0.32 -2.63 -16.45
C SER A 116 -0.37 -2.56 -15.09
N VAL A 117 0.39 -2.14 -14.08
CA VAL A 117 -0.10 -1.85 -12.73
C VAL A 117 0.21 -0.38 -12.45
N ALA A 118 -0.84 0.41 -12.27
CA ALA A 118 -0.74 1.85 -12.05
C ALA A 118 -0.69 2.21 -10.57
N ASP A 119 -0.15 3.39 -10.29
CA ASP A 119 -0.15 4.03 -8.97
C ASP A 119 0.46 3.15 -7.86
N VAL A 120 1.56 2.44 -8.15
CA VAL A 120 2.22 1.54 -7.19
C VAL A 120 3.28 2.27 -6.38
N TYR A 121 3.28 2.03 -5.07
CA TYR A 121 4.37 2.36 -4.16
C TYR A 121 4.37 1.40 -2.96
N PRO A 122 5.52 0.93 -2.47
CA PRO A 122 6.85 1.05 -3.06
C PRO A 122 6.98 0.11 -4.27
N PHE A 123 7.43 0.62 -5.42
CA PHE A 123 7.42 -0.15 -6.67
C PHE A 123 8.57 -1.17 -6.75
N ASP A 124 9.63 -1.00 -5.97
CA ASP A 124 10.73 -1.96 -5.82
C ASP A 124 10.32 -3.27 -5.17
N ARG A 125 9.14 -3.30 -4.53
CA ARG A 125 8.55 -4.51 -3.93
C ARG A 125 7.45 -5.14 -4.80
N LEU A 126 7.28 -4.64 -6.01
CA LEU A 126 6.29 -5.15 -6.96
C LEU A 126 6.87 -6.31 -7.77
N GLU A 127 6.07 -7.36 -7.91
CA GLU A 127 6.29 -8.50 -8.80
C GLU A 127 5.07 -8.62 -9.73
N ILE A 128 5.29 -8.75 -11.04
CA ILE A 128 4.23 -9.00 -12.03
C ILE A 128 4.48 -10.34 -12.70
N ASP A 129 3.50 -11.24 -12.62
CA ASP A 129 3.43 -12.50 -13.33
C ASP A 129 2.41 -12.41 -14.47
N LEU A 130 2.77 -12.86 -15.67
CA LEU A 130 1.83 -13.09 -16.76
C LEU A 130 1.75 -14.58 -17.08
N LEU A 131 0.54 -15.14 -17.01
CA LEU A 131 0.24 -16.53 -17.29
C LEU A 131 -0.71 -16.66 -18.48
N LYS A 132 -0.58 -17.74 -19.26
CA LYS A 132 -1.54 -18.18 -20.27
C LYS A 132 -2.07 -19.57 -19.91
N GLY A 133 -3.33 -19.65 -19.50
CA GLY A 133 -3.84 -20.80 -18.75
C GLY A 133 -3.02 -20.95 -17.46
N ASP A 134 -2.48 -22.14 -17.23
CA ASP A 134 -1.62 -22.43 -16.08
C ASP A 134 -0.11 -22.20 -16.36
N HIS A 135 0.24 -21.79 -17.59
CA HIS A 135 1.63 -21.62 -18.00
C HIS A 135 2.14 -20.21 -17.71
N LEU A 136 3.14 -20.09 -16.83
CA LEU A 136 3.85 -18.83 -16.59
C LEU A 136 4.65 -18.42 -17.85
N MET A 137 4.24 -17.33 -18.50
CA MET A 137 4.92 -16.79 -19.67
C MET A 137 6.14 -15.96 -19.28
N LYS A 138 5.98 -15.10 -18.26
CA LYS A 138 7.04 -14.24 -17.75
C LYS A 138 6.71 -13.76 -16.34
N SER A 139 7.75 -13.57 -15.54
CA SER A 139 7.70 -12.92 -14.23
C SER A 139 8.73 -11.80 -14.21
N GLN A 140 8.43 -10.69 -13.54
CA GLN A 140 9.30 -9.52 -13.47
C GLN A 140 9.19 -8.82 -12.11
N GLU A 141 10.34 -8.58 -11.50
CA GLU A 141 10.52 -7.73 -10.31
C GLU A 141 11.06 -6.35 -10.73
N PHE A 142 10.79 -5.31 -9.92
CA PHE A 142 11.08 -3.91 -10.28
C PHE A 142 12.07 -3.21 -9.33
N LEU A 143 13.21 -3.85 -9.04
CA LEU A 143 14.20 -3.44 -8.00
C LEU A 143 14.99 -2.13 -8.25
N GLU A 144 14.62 -1.31 -9.23
CA GLU A 144 15.33 -0.06 -9.55
C GLU A 144 14.86 1.08 -8.63
N ASP A 145 15.69 2.10 -8.38
CA ASP A 145 15.31 3.36 -7.71
C ASP A 145 14.49 3.23 -6.40
N ALA A 146 14.84 2.29 -5.51
CA ALA A 146 14.10 2.02 -4.27
C ALA A 146 13.87 3.24 -3.35
N ASP A 147 14.77 4.23 -3.40
CA ASP A 147 14.65 5.46 -2.60
C ASP A 147 13.66 6.49 -3.19
N ARG A 148 13.14 6.25 -4.40
CA ARG A 148 12.26 7.18 -5.10
C ARG A 148 10.84 7.13 -4.52
N LYS A 149 10.48 8.22 -3.83
CA LYS A 149 9.12 8.43 -3.30
C LYS A 149 8.17 9.01 -4.35
N SER A 150 7.65 8.16 -5.22
CA SER A 150 6.59 8.52 -6.17
C SER A 150 5.68 7.35 -6.49
N LEU A 151 4.46 7.67 -6.93
CA LEU A 151 3.55 6.69 -7.50
C LEU A 151 4.01 6.38 -8.92
N GLU A 152 4.25 5.10 -9.22
CA GLU A 152 4.74 4.67 -10.53
C GLU A 152 3.79 3.70 -11.20
N THR A 153 3.75 3.76 -12.53
CA THR A 153 3.14 2.70 -13.34
C THR A 153 4.22 1.76 -13.82
N LYS A 154 4.13 0.49 -13.43
CA LYS A 154 5.06 -0.56 -13.87
C LYS A 154 4.35 -1.52 -14.80
N SER A 155 5.08 -2.05 -15.79
CA SER A 155 4.49 -2.94 -16.78
C SER A 155 5.42 -4.05 -17.21
N LEU A 156 4.81 -5.19 -17.53
CA LEU A 156 5.43 -6.36 -18.10
C LEU A 156 4.92 -6.56 -19.53
N GLU A 157 5.83 -6.71 -20.48
CA GLU A 157 5.49 -7.00 -21.88
C GLU A 157 6.04 -8.37 -22.30
N VAL A 158 5.20 -9.14 -23.01
CA VAL A 158 5.52 -10.44 -23.60
C VAL A 158 4.92 -10.55 -24.99
N THR A 159 5.73 -10.97 -25.96
CA THR A 159 5.25 -11.31 -27.30
C THR A 159 5.06 -12.82 -27.41
N PHE A 160 3.91 -13.25 -27.93
CA PHE A 160 3.65 -14.66 -28.23
C PHE A 160 2.88 -14.80 -29.54
N THR A 161 2.89 -15.99 -30.11
CA THR A 161 2.11 -16.33 -31.30
C THR A 161 0.89 -17.14 -30.89
N PRO A 162 -0.35 -16.61 -31.03
CA PRO A 162 -1.57 -17.35 -30.71
C PRO A 162 -1.75 -18.56 -31.63
N VAL A 163 -2.35 -19.62 -31.07
CA VAL A 163 -2.75 -20.82 -31.81
C VAL A 163 -4.23 -21.10 -31.58
N ILE A 164 -4.88 -21.87 -32.45
CA ILE A 164 -6.31 -22.22 -32.32
C ILE A 164 -6.60 -22.95 -30.99
N GLU A 165 -5.63 -23.70 -30.48
CA GLU A 165 -5.70 -24.38 -29.18
C GLU A 165 -5.72 -23.41 -27.98
N ASP A 166 -5.45 -22.12 -28.18
CA ASP A 166 -5.56 -21.09 -27.15
C ASP A 166 -6.98 -20.56 -26.97
N ILE A 167 -7.94 -20.92 -27.84
CA ILE A 167 -9.35 -20.51 -27.70
C ILE A 167 -9.91 -21.01 -26.37
N GLY A 168 -10.50 -20.09 -25.59
CA GLY A 168 -11.08 -20.39 -24.27
C GLY A 168 -10.03 -20.50 -23.15
N LYS A 169 -8.72 -20.44 -23.45
CA LYS A 169 -7.71 -20.19 -22.43
C LYS A 169 -7.78 -18.74 -21.97
N VAL A 170 -7.22 -18.47 -20.79
CA VAL A 170 -7.20 -17.13 -20.21
C VAL A 170 -5.77 -16.62 -20.08
N LEU A 171 -5.57 -15.34 -20.33
CA LEU A 171 -4.42 -14.61 -19.82
C LEU A 171 -4.71 -14.16 -18.40
N VAL A 172 -3.82 -14.48 -17.47
CA VAL A 172 -3.89 -14.00 -16.09
C VAL A 172 -2.68 -13.12 -15.86
N CYS A 173 -2.90 -11.84 -15.61
CA CYS A 173 -1.86 -10.99 -15.07
C CYS A 173 -2.05 -10.88 -13.56
N ARG A 174 -1.06 -11.31 -12.79
CA ARG A 174 -1.05 -11.29 -11.33
C ARG A 174 0.05 -10.37 -10.85
N ALA A 175 -0.34 -9.32 -10.15
CA ALA A 175 0.57 -8.38 -9.50
C ALA A 175 0.62 -8.68 -8.00
N LYS A 176 1.81 -8.78 -7.44
CA LYS A 176 2.04 -8.96 -6.00
C LYS A 176 2.89 -7.80 -5.49
N LEU A 177 2.43 -7.15 -4.43
CA LEU A 177 3.18 -6.14 -3.71
C LEU A 177 3.62 -6.73 -2.37
N HIS A 178 4.93 -6.96 -2.23
CA HIS A 178 5.51 -7.56 -1.03
C HIS A 178 5.59 -6.51 0.08
N ILE A 179 4.62 -6.53 1.01
CA ILE A 179 4.62 -5.68 2.21
C ILE A 179 4.63 -6.58 3.43
N ASP A 180 5.45 -6.23 4.43
CA ASP A 180 5.54 -6.99 5.68
C ASP A 180 4.15 -7.14 6.31
N GLU A 181 3.78 -8.40 6.58
CA GLU A 181 2.43 -8.83 6.88
C GLU A 181 1.81 -8.03 8.03
N MET A 182 0.85 -7.17 7.68
CA MET A 182 -0.28 -6.81 8.52
C MET A 182 -1.48 -7.51 7.90
N ASP A 183 -2.12 -8.40 8.68
CA ASP A 183 -3.11 -9.43 8.28
C ASP A 183 -4.32 -8.95 7.43
N SER A 184 -4.42 -7.67 7.10
CA SER A 184 -5.55 -7.02 6.44
C SER A 184 -5.26 -6.33 5.11
N VAL A 185 -4.01 -6.28 4.64
CA VAL A 185 -3.66 -5.56 3.40
C VAL A 185 -3.65 -6.51 2.19
N PRO A 186 -4.41 -6.22 1.11
CA PRO A 186 -4.36 -7.02 -0.11
C PRO A 186 -2.99 -6.84 -0.79
N THR A 187 -2.15 -7.86 -0.69
CA THR A 187 -0.82 -7.91 -1.32
C THR A 187 -0.86 -8.45 -2.74
N VAL A 188 -2.00 -8.97 -3.21
CA VAL A 188 -2.13 -9.58 -4.55
C VAL A 188 -3.35 -9.02 -5.26
N ARG A 189 -3.17 -8.66 -6.53
CA ARG A 189 -4.24 -8.28 -7.46
C ARG A 189 -4.07 -9.00 -8.78
N GLN A 190 -5.18 -9.26 -9.47
CA GLN A 190 -5.11 -9.96 -10.75
C GLN A 190 -6.18 -9.49 -11.73
N ALA A 191 -5.85 -9.60 -13.01
CA ALA A 191 -6.78 -9.42 -14.11
C ALA A 191 -6.76 -10.66 -14.99
N VAL A 192 -7.94 -10.99 -15.52
CA VAL A 192 -8.15 -12.18 -16.35
C VAL A 192 -8.77 -11.74 -17.67
N LYS A 193 -8.20 -12.23 -18.78
CA LYS A 193 -8.67 -11.98 -20.13
C LYS A 193 -8.81 -13.28 -20.90
N GLU A 194 -10.02 -13.66 -21.28
CA GLU A 194 -10.25 -14.82 -22.14
C GLU A 194 -9.71 -14.56 -23.56
N LEU A 195 -9.07 -15.57 -24.14
CA LEU A 195 -8.49 -15.54 -25.48
C LEU A 195 -9.53 -16.00 -26.51
N GLN A 196 -9.84 -15.09 -27.44
CA GLN A 196 -10.67 -15.37 -28.62
C GLN A 196 -9.78 -15.26 -29.86
N VAL A 197 -9.33 -16.40 -30.38
CA VAL A 197 -8.40 -16.48 -31.52
C VAL A 197 -9.17 -16.68 -32.83
N TYR A 198 -8.77 -15.94 -33.87
CA TYR A 198 -9.37 -15.95 -35.21
C TYR A 198 -8.42 -16.57 -36.25
#